data_AF-A0A525CUQ2-F1
#
_entry.id   AF-A0A525CUQ2-F1
#
_cell.length_a   1.000
_cell.length_b   1.000
_cell.length_c   1.000
_cell.angle_alpha   90.00
_cell.angle_beta   90.00
_cell.angle_gamma   90.00
#
_symmetry.space_group_name_H-M   'P 1'
#
loop_
_entity.id
_entity.type
_entity.pdbx_description
1 polymer ?
#
loop_
_entity_poly.entity_id
_entity_poly.type
_entity_poly.pdbx_seq_one_letter_code
_entity_poly.pdbx_strand_id
1 'polypeptide(L)'
;MMEITLRTITFVASIVVIFGTGVMLTRNSYPFGTLLLTVHKLLSLVVVISMGVIVFRSLPLSGADKMLYIVTMILCLLAIITGGLVSAFEFVPAAATWFHRIGSWATGFVLMLCIIRLA
;
A
#
# COMPACT_ATOMS: atom_id res chain seq x y z
N MET A 1 11.50 21.81 5.17
CA MET A 1 12.31 21.03 4.21
C MET A 1 12.64 19.63 4.75
N MET A 2 13.35 19.50 5.88
CA MET A 2 13.73 18.19 6.45
C MET A 2 12.54 17.23 6.72
N GLU A 3 11.42 17.74 7.24
CA GLU A 3 10.19 16.95 7.46
C GLU A 3 9.60 16.36 6.16
N ILE A 4 9.62 17.12 5.06
CA ILE A 4 9.07 16.69 3.77
C ILE A 4 9.98 15.61 3.18
N THR A 5 11.29 15.83 3.20
CA THR A 5 12.29 14.86 2.73
C THR A 5 12.18 13.53 3.46
N LEU A 6 12.04 13.55 4.79
CA LEU A 6 11.90 12.33 5.59
C LEU A 6 10.62 11.56 5.26
N ARG A 7 9.49 12.26 5.08
CA ARG A 7 8.22 11.64 4.68
C ARG A 7 8.34 10.98 3.32
N THR A 8 8.87 11.69 2.33
CA THR A 8 9.10 11.17 0.98
C THR A 8 9.98 9.93 1.00
N ILE A 9 11.12 9.95 1.71
CA ILE A 9 12.00 8.79 1.87
C ILE A 9 11.26 7.61 2.51
N THR A 10 10.47 7.88 3.57
CA THR A 10 9.71 6.84 4.27
C THR A 10 8.68 6.18 3.35
N PHE A 11 7.96 6.95 2.54
CA PHE A 11 7.00 6.40 1.58
C PHE A 11 7.69 5.60 0.47
N VAL A 12 8.77 6.12 -0.11
CA VAL A 12 9.54 5.39 -1.15
C VAL A 12 10.07 4.08 -0.60
N ALA A 13 10.69 4.09 0.59
CA ALA A 13 11.18 2.89 1.25
C ALA A 13 10.04 1.90 1.53
N SER A 14 8.89 2.39 2.02
CA SER A 14 7.72 1.54 2.28
C SER A 14 7.19 0.88 1.01
N ILE A 15 7.12 1.61 -0.12
CA ILE A 15 6.74 1.03 -1.43
C ILE A 15 7.70 -0.08 -1.80
N VAL A 16 9.01 0.18 -1.78
CA VAL A 16 10.02 -0.81 -2.17
C VAL A 16 9.88 -2.09 -1.34
N VAL A 17 9.69 -1.96 -0.02
CA VAL A 17 9.53 -3.11 0.86
C VAL A 17 8.19 -3.82 0.64
N ILE A 18 7.07 -3.10 0.55
CA ILE A 18 5.74 -3.70 0.32
C ILE A 18 5.70 -4.46 -1.00
N PHE A 19 6.20 -3.87 -2.09
CA PHE A 19 6.24 -4.53 -3.40
C PHE A 19 7.26 -5.66 -3.44
N GLY A 20 8.45 -5.46 -2.87
CA GLY A 20 9.46 -6.52 -2.78
C GLY A 20 8.93 -7.74 -2.04
N THR A 21 8.34 -7.53 -0.86
CA THR A 21 7.71 -8.61 -0.08
C THR A 21 6.50 -9.22 -0.79
N GLY A 22 5.69 -8.41 -1.49
CA GLY A 22 4.57 -8.89 -2.31
C GLY A 22 5.04 -9.80 -3.46
N VAL A 23 6.11 -9.43 -4.18
CA VAL A 23 6.71 -10.28 -5.22
C VAL A 23 7.29 -11.55 -4.61
N MET A 24 7.97 -11.48 -3.47
CA MET A 24 8.47 -12.68 -2.78
C MET A 24 7.33 -13.62 -2.37
N LEU A 25 6.19 -13.08 -1.91
CA LEU A 25 4.99 -13.87 -1.61
C LEU A 25 4.39 -14.55 -2.85
N THR A 26 4.59 -14.00 -4.06
CA THR A 26 4.16 -14.71 -5.29
C THR A 26 5.03 -15.90 -5.65
N ARG A 27 6.29 -15.93 -5.18
CA ARG A 27 7.24 -17.02 -5.42
C ARG A 27 7.17 -18.12 -4.37
N ASN A 28 6.72 -17.78 -3.16
CA ASN A 28 6.47 -18.75 -2.11
C ASN A 28 5.07 -19.34 -2.28
N SER A 29 4.99 -20.63 -2.59
CA SER A 29 3.73 -21.36 -2.52
C SER A 29 3.21 -21.40 -1.09
N TYR A 30 1.90 -21.51 -0.92
CA TYR A 30 1.27 -21.66 0.39
C TYR A 30 1.88 -22.85 1.16
N PRO A 31 2.09 -22.76 2.49
CA PRO A 31 1.78 -21.62 3.35
C PRO A 31 2.77 -20.46 3.19
N PHE A 32 2.24 -19.23 3.18
CA PHE A 32 3.09 -18.04 3.15
C PHE A 32 3.93 -17.97 4.43
N GLY A 33 5.22 -17.64 4.30
CA GLY A 33 6.08 -17.41 5.46
C GLY A 33 5.47 -16.33 6.39
N THR A 34 5.16 -16.69 7.63
CA THR A 34 4.42 -15.85 8.59
C THR A 34 5.06 -14.49 8.79
N LEU A 35 6.40 -14.45 8.89
CA LEU A 35 7.15 -13.20 9.03
C LEU A 35 6.97 -12.30 7.80
N LEU A 36 7.15 -12.85 6.60
CA LEU A 36 7.03 -12.11 5.34
C LEU A 36 5.62 -11.55 5.15
N LEU A 37 4.60 -12.36 5.43
CA LEU A 37 3.20 -11.94 5.36
C LEU A 37 2.88 -10.84 6.40
N THR A 38 3.39 -10.99 7.62
CA THR A 38 3.19 -10.02 8.70
C THR A 38 3.83 -8.67 8.34
N VAL A 39 5.08 -8.67 7.87
CA VAL A 39 5.78 -7.46 7.44
C VAL A 39 5.04 -6.77 6.30
N HIS A 40 4.60 -7.52 5.29
CA HIS A 40 3.86 -6.99 4.15
C HIS A 40 2.55 -6.31 4.58
N LYS A 41 1.76 -6.94 5.45
CA LYS A 41 0.49 -6.41 5.95
C LYS A 41 0.68 -5.19 6.85
N LEU A 42 1.60 -5.27 7.81
CA LEU A 42 1.82 -4.17 8.76
C LEU A 42 2.36 -2.92 8.07
N LEU A 43 3.31 -3.07 7.14
CA LEU A 43 3.80 -1.92 6.36
C LEU A 43 2.70 -1.30 5.50
N SER A 44 1.86 -2.12 4.87
CA SER A 44 0.71 -1.63 4.10
C SER A 44 -0.24 -0.81 4.98
N LEU A 45 -0.50 -1.27 6.21
CA LEU A 45 -1.32 -0.55 7.17
C LEU A 45 -0.67 0.77 7.61
N VAL A 46 0.63 0.78 7.90
CA VAL A 46 1.39 1.99 8.26
C VAL A 46 1.31 3.04 7.16
N VAL A 47 1.42 2.64 5.89
CA VAL A 47 1.28 3.56 4.75
C VAL A 47 -0.10 4.20 4.73
N VAL A 48 -1.17 3.42 4.85
CA VAL A 48 -2.55 3.93 4.85
C VAL A 48 -2.79 4.92 6.00
N ILE A 49 -2.35 4.57 7.21
CA ILE A 49 -2.50 5.44 8.38
C ILE A 49 -1.73 6.74 8.17
N SER A 50 -0.50 6.66 7.68
CA SER A 50 0.34 7.83 7.41
C SER A 50 -0.31 8.78 6.39
N MET A 51 -0.91 8.24 5.34
CA MET A 51 -1.68 9.02 4.37
C MET A 51 -2.91 9.68 5.01
N GLY A 52 -3.64 8.96 5.86
CA GLY A 52 -4.76 9.52 6.62
C GLY A 52 -4.33 10.70 7.49
N VAL A 53 -3.22 10.57 8.23
CA VAL A 53 -2.67 11.66 9.04
C VAL A 53 -2.34 12.88 8.17
N ILE A 54 -1.77 12.69 6.98
CA ILE A 54 -1.47 13.78 6.04
C ILE A 54 -2.74 14.53 5.61
N VAL A 55 -3.80 13.79 5.26
CA VAL A 55 -5.09 14.35 4.81
C VAL A 55 -5.82 15.07 5.94
N PHE A 56 -5.81 14.52 7.16
CA PHE A 56 -6.59 15.03 8.29
C PHE A 56 -5.87 16.09 9.13
N ARG A 57 -4.53 16.12 9.15
CA ARG A 57 -3.77 17.14 9.91
C ARG A 57 -3.52 18.44 9.12
N SER A 58 -4.40 18.77 8.19
CA SER A 58 -4.45 20.08 7.52
C SER A 58 -3.13 20.52 6.88
N LEU A 59 -2.37 19.59 6.30
CA LEU A 59 -1.34 20.00 5.33
C LEU A 59 -2.04 20.82 4.23
N PRO A 60 -1.46 21.94 3.77
CA PRO A 60 -2.06 22.81 2.77
C PRO A 60 -2.01 22.13 1.40
N LEU A 61 -2.80 21.07 1.24
CA LEU A 61 -2.99 20.33 -0.01
C LEU A 61 -4.04 21.05 -0.85
N SER A 62 -3.82 21.09 -2.16
CA SER A 62 -4.88 21.51 -3.07
C SER A 62 -6.05 20.52 -3.01
N GLY A 63 -7.24 20.94 -3.45
CA GLY A 63 -8.40 20.03 -3.51
C GLY A 63 -8.14 18.78 -4.36
N ALA A 64 -7.39 18.93 -5.46
CA ALA A 64 -7.00 17.83 -6.32
C ALA A 64 -6.03 16.85 -5.63
N ASP A 65 -5.03 17.37 -4.92
CA ASP A 65 -4.10 16.52 -4.16
C ASP A 65 -4.84 15.78 -3.04
N LYS A 66 -5.72 16.47 -2.30
CA LYS A 66 -6.53 15.82 -1.27
C LYS A 66 -7.38 14.68 -1.82
N MET A 67 -7.99 14.88 -2.99
CA MET A 67 -8.77 13.83 -3.67
C MET A 67 -7.89 12.65 -4.10
N LEU A 68 -6.70 12.92 -4.64
CA LEU A 68 -5.72 11.88 -5.00
C LEU A 68 -5.33 11.01 -3.80
N TYR A 69 -5.08 11.63 -2.64
CA TYR A 69 -4.78 10.92 -1.40
C TYR A 69 -5.94 10.04 -0.93
N ILE A 70 -7.16 10.58 -0.94
CA ILE A 70 -8.37 9.83 -0.55
C ILE A 70 -8.56 8.61 -1.45
N VAL A 71 -8.46 8.78 -2.78
CA VAL A 71 -8.54 7.67 -3.75
C VAL A 71 -7.47 6.63 -3.47
N THR A 72 -6.23 7.06 -3.21
CA THR A 72 -5.13 6.15 -2.88
C THR A 72 -5.39 5.37 -1.60
N MET A 73 -5.91 6.02 -0.55
CA MET A 73 -6.26 5.35 0.70
C MET A 73 -7.34 4.29 0.48
N ILE A 74 -8.37 4.58 -0.32
CA ILE A 74 -9.42 3.61 -0.67
C ILE A 74 -8.81 2.41 -1.41
N LEU A 75 -7.97 2.65 -2.41
CA LEU A 75 -7.29 1.60 -3.17
C LEU A 75 -6.39 0.74 -2.27
N CYS A 76 -5.60 1.35 -1.39
CA CYS A 76 -4.80 0.62 -0.40
C CYS A 76 -5.65 -0.24 0.53
N LEU A 77 -6.80 0.28 1.01
CA LEU A 77 -7.72 -0.50 1.85
C LEU A 77 -8.28 -1.70 1.09
N LEU A 78 -8.69 -1.52 -0.16
CA LEU A 78 -9.13 -2.62 -1.02
C LEU A 78 -8.01 -3.65 -1.26
N ALA A 79 -6.76 -3.21 -1.45
CA ALA A 79 -5.60 -4.09 -1.56
C ALA A 79 -5.35 -4.89 -0.27
N ILE A 80 -5.48 -4.25 0.90
CA ILE A 80 -5.36 -4.92 2.20
C ILE A 80 -6.47 -5.96 2.39
N ILE A 81 -7.72 -5.61 2.08
CA ILE A 81 -8.88 -6.52 2.21
C ILE A 81 -8.68 -7.74 1.28
N THR A 82 -8.38 -7.51 0.01
CA THR A 82 -8.16 -8.59 -0.96
C THR A 82 -6.94 -9.44 -0.61
N GLY A 83 -5.86 -8.85 -0.11
CA GLY A 83 -4.69 -9.58 0.39
C GLY A 83 -4.99 -10.39 1.66
N GLY A 84 -5.87 -9.87 2.52
CA GLY A 84 -6.44 -10.57 3.66
C GLY A 84 -7.20 -11.82 3.22
N LEU A 85 -8.08 -11.69 2.22
CA LEU A 85 -8.80 -12.82 1.63
C LEU A 85 -7.83 -13.86 1.04
N VAL A 86 -6.84 -13.41 0.26
CA VAL A 86 -5.82 -14.30 -0.35
C VAL A 86 -5.03 -15.09 0.69
N SER A 87 -4.85 -14.55 1.89
CA SER A 87 -4.07 -15.20 2.95
C SER A 87 -4.90 -15.97 3.98
N ALA A 88 -6.23 -15.82 3.96
CA ALA A 88 -7.12 -16.47 4.93
C ALA A 88 -7.60 -17.86 4.49
N PHE A 89 -7.55 -18.18 3.19
CA PHE A 89 -8.01 -19.46 2.64
C PHE A 89 -6.84 -20.34 2.22
N GLU A 90 -6.92 -21.64 2.53
CA GLU A 90 -5.99 -22.65 2.00
C GLU A 90 -6.18 -22.81 0.48
N PHE A 91 -7.44 -22.80 0.02
CA PHE A 91 -7.80 -22.82 -1.39
C PHE A 91 -8.23 -21.43 -1.84
N VAL A 92 -7.26 -20.64 -2.28
CA VAL A 92 -7.49 -19.25 -2.68
C VAL A 92 -8.24 -19.18 -4.01
N PRO A 93 -9.41 -18.53 -4.08
CA PRO A 93 -10.10 -18.30 -5.35
C PRO A 93 -9.21 -17.49 -6.30
N ALA A 94 -9.06 -17.94 -7.55
CA ALA A 94 -8.24 -17.26 -8.55
C ALA A 94 -8.63 -15.78 -8.73
N ALA A 95 -9.93 -15.48 -8.62
CA ALA A 95 -10.45 -14.11 -8.66
C ALA A 95 -9.87 -13.23 -7.54
N ALA A 96 -9.79 -13.72 -6.29
CA ALA A 96 -9.25 -12.95 -5.17
C ALA A 96 -7.77 -12.60 -5.39
N THR A 97 -6.97 -13.55 -5.86
CA THR A 97 -5.57 -13.33 -6.22
C THR A 97 -5.42 -12.34 -7.37
N TRP A 98 -6.27 -12.44 -8.39
CA TRP A 98 -6.25 -11.55 -9.54
C TRP A 98 -6.60 -10.11 -9.15
N PHE A 99 -7.69 -9.92 -8.38
CA PHE A 99 -8.08 -8.62 -7.87
C PHE A 99 -7.01 -8.02 -6.96
N HIS A 100 -6.40 -8.82 -6.07
CA HIS A 100 -5.31 -8.33 -5.23
C HIS A 100 -4.11 -7.88 -6.07
N ARG A 101 -3.70 -8.65 -7.09
CA ARG A 101 -2.55 -8.27 -7.94
C ARG A 101 -2.80 -6.99 -8.72
N ILE A 102 -3.93 -6.89 -9.42
CA ILE A 102 -4.26 -5.70 -10.22
C ILE A 102 -4.47 -4.49 -9.31
N GLY A 103 -5.23 -4.68 -8.22
CA GLY A 103 -5.46 -3.65 -7.21
C GLY A 103 -4.16 -3.13 -6.62
N SER A 104 -3.21 -4.01 -6.30
CA SER A 104 -1.89 -3.63 -5.78
C SER A 104 -1.07 -2.82 -6.80
N TRP A 105 -1.06 -3.21 -8.08
CA TRP A 105 -0.37 -2.41 -9.11
C TRP A 105 -0.99 -1.03 -9.29
N ALA A 106 -2.32 -0.95 -9.37
CA ALA A 106 -3.02 0.33 -9.45
C ALA A 106 -2.73 1.19 -8.21
N THR A 107 -2.76 0.60 -7.02
CA THR A 107 -2.45 1.27 -5.76
C THR A 107 -1.03 1.83 -5.76
N GLY A 108 -0.02 1.03 -6.15
CA GLY A 108 1.36 1.48 -6.23
C GLY A 108 1.56 2.64 -7.20
N PHE A 109 0.89 2.59 -8.35
CA PHE A 109 0.93 3.67 -9.33
C PHE A 109 0.38 4.98 -8.76
N VAL A 110 -0.82 4.95 -8.18
CA VAL A 110 -1.44 6.17 -7.61
C VAL A 110 -0.68 6.66 -6.37
N LEU A 111 -0.13 5.75 -5.57
CA LEU A 111 0.73 6.11 -4.44
C LEU A 111 2.03 6.80 -4.90
N MET A 112 2.64 6.34 -6.00
CA MET A 112 3.80 7.03 -6.60
C MET A 112 3.43 8.46 -7.02
N LEU A 113 2.25 8.67 -7.60
CA LEU A 113 1.77 10.02 -7.93
C LEU A 113 1.61 10.90 -6.68
N CYS A 114 1.15 10.33 -5.55
CA CYS A 114 1.07 11.06 -4.28
C CYS A 114 2.44 11.51 -3.76
N ILE A 115 3.47 10.66 -3.92
CA ILE A 115 4.84 10.97 -3.51
C ILE A 115 5.44 12.09 -4.37
N ILE A 116 5.25 12.03 -5.69
CA ILE A 116 5.72 13.07 -6.61
C ILE A 116 5.08 14.43 -6.27
N ARG A 117 3.84 14.44 -5.79
CA ARG A 117 3.14 15.66 -5.35
C ARG A 117 3.57 16.17 -3.96
N LEU A 118 4.26 15.35 -3.16
CA LEU A 118 4.83 15.75 -1.87
C LEU A 118 6.24 16.34 -1.98
N ALA A 119 7.00 15.94 -3.00
CA ALA A 119 8.40 16.32 -3.20
C ALA A 119 8.52 17.73 -3.79
#